data_AF-A0A1Z4BNQ1-F1
#
_entry.id   AF-A0A1Z4BNQ1-F1
#
_cell.length_a   1.000
_cell.length_b   1.000
_cell.length_c   1.000
_cell.angle_alpha   90.00
_cell.angle_beta   90.00
_cell.angle_gamma   90.00
#
_symmetry.space_group_name_H-M   'P 1'
#
loop_
_entity.id
_entity.type
_entity.pdbx_description
1 polymer ?
#
loop_
_entity_poly.entity_id
_entity_poly.type
_entity_poly.pdbx_seq_one_letter_code
_entity_poly.pdbx_strand_id
1 'polypeptide(L)' 'MSNNNSQEGENLFFAMNIYRIILYIVSGIISWKISHPKGFWSIILFLILWGAIGWIIHQIVFLLFVFFNKDKY' A
#
# COMPACT_ATOMS: atom_id res chain seq x y z
N MET A 1 -22.82 -14.79 -20.95
CA MET A 1 -21.65 -13.87 -21.04
C MET A 1 -21.49 -13.07 -19.73
N SER A 2 -21.64 -13.71 -18.56
CA SER A 2 -21.72 -13.03 -17.24
C SER A 2 -20.61 -13.44 -16.25
N ASN A 3 -19.85 -14.50 -16.53
CA ASN A 3 -18.88 -15.06 -15.58
C ASN A 3 -17.51 -14.34 -15.62
N ASN A 4 -17.20 -13.68 -16.74
CA ASN A 4 -15.89 -13.07 -16.95
C ASN A 4 -15.75 -11.74 -16.17
N ASN A 5 -16.83 -10.98 -16.01
CA ASN A 5 -16.80 -9.67 -15.34
C ASN A 5 -16.65 -9.79 -13.81
N SER A 6 -17.25 -10.82 -13.19
CA SER A 6 -17.07 -11.10 -11.76
C SER A 6 -15.66 -11.57 -11.47
N GLN A 7 -15.11 -12.42 -12.33
CA GLN A 7 -13.76 -12.97 -12.20
C GLN A 7 -12.67 -11.90 -12.42
N GLU A 8 -12.88 -10.95 -13.35
CA GLU A 8 -12.00 -9.78 -13.52
C GLU A 8 -12.01 -8.86 -12.28
N GLY A 9 -13.18 -8.64 -11.67
CA GLY A 9 -13.29 -7.85 -10.44
C GLY A 9 -12.55 -8.46 -9.25
N GLU A 10 -12.64 -9.79 -9.08
CA GLU A 10 -11.90 -10.53 -8.05
C GLU A 10 -10.39 -10.50 -8.28
N ASN A 11 -9.94 -10.66 -9.53
CA ASN A 11 -8.53 -10.58 -9.89
C ASN A 11 -7.93 -9.18 -9.62
N LEU A 12 -8.68 -8.12 -9.94
CA LEU A 12 -8.26 -6.74 -9.64
C LEU A 12 -8.17 -6.48 -8.13
N PHE A 13 -9.14 -6.96 -7.36
CA PHE A 13 -9.11 -6.85 -5.90
C PHE A 13 -7.91 -7.59 -5.29
N PHE A 14 -7.62 -8.79 -5.77
CA PHE A 14 -6.48 -9.57 -5.33
C PHE A 14 -5.15 -8.90 -5.69
N ALA A 15 -5.02 -8.38 -6.92
CA ALA A 15 -3.84 -7.65 -7.36
C ALA A 15 -3.59 -6.39 -6.51
N MET A 16 -4.64 -5.62 -6.18
CA MET A 16 -4.53 -4.46 -5.29
C MET A 16 -4.07 -4.82 -3.88
N ASN A 17 -4.55 -5.94 -3.33
CA ASN A 17 -4.12 -6.39 -2.01
C ASN A 17 -2.66 -6.83 -2.00
N ILE A 18 -2.20 -7.57 -3.01
CA ILE A 18 -0.78 -7.91 -3.18
C ILE A 18 0.06 -6.63 -3.29
N TYR A 19 -0.37 -5.69 -4.12
CA TYR A 19 0.33 -4.43 -4.31
C TYR A 19 0.44 -3.65 -3.00
N ARG A 20 -0.64 -3.60 -2.20
CA ARG A 20 -0.65 -2.97 -0.87
C ARG A 20 0.34 -3.62 0.08
N ILE A 21 0.45 -4.95 0.09
CA ILE A 21 1.41 -5.69 0.92
C ILE A 21 2.85 -5.35 0.52
N ILE A 22 3.16 -5.40 -0.78
CA ILE A 22 4.49 -5.07 -1.30
C ILE A 22 4.90 -3.66 -0.89
N LEU A 23 3.99 -2.70 -1.07
CA LEU A 23 4.23 -1.31 -0.70
C LEU A 23 4.46 -1.11 0.81
N TYR A 24 3.75 -1.86 1.65
CA TYR A 24 3.95 -1.81 3.10
C TYR A 24 5.30 -2.40 3.52
N ILE A 25 5.80 -3.40 2.79
CA ILE A 25 7.15 -3.95 2.99
C ILE A 25 8.19 -2.92 2.56
N VAL A 26 8.02 -2.30 1.38
CA VAL A 26 8.93 -1.27 0.86
C VAL A 26 8.99 -0.06 1.80
N SER A 27 7.86 0.39 2.33
CA SER A 27 7.84 1.49 3.31
C SER A 27 8.60 1.12 4.59
N GLY A 28 8.53 -0.15 5.02
CA GLY A 28 9.32 -0.68 6.13
C GLY A 28 10.82 -0.61 5.85
N ILE A 29 11.26 -1.05 4.68
CA ILE A 29 12.68 -0.99 4.27
C ILE A 29 13.20 0.45 4.24
N ILE A 30 12.41 1.38 3.67
CA ILE A 30 12.77 2.80 3.62
C ILE A 30 12.86 3.38 5.03
N SER A 31 11.83 3.15 5.85
CA SER A 31 11.78 3.65 7.23
C SER A 31 12.95 3.13 8.05
N TRP A 32 13.30 1.85 7.88
CA TRP A 32 14.44 1.22 8.55
C TRP A 32 15.78 1.84 8.15
N LYS A 33 15.96 2.14 6.85
CA LYS A 33 17.15 2.83 6.35
C LYS A 33 17.26 4.27 6.86
N ILE A 34 16.13 4.95 7.10
CA ILE A 34 16.14 6.33 7.60
C ILE A 34 16.40 6.36 9.11
N SER A 35 15.70 5.52 9.87
CA SER A 35 15.76 5.58 11.34
C SER A 35 16.94 4.82 11.95
N HIS A 36 17.53 3.85 11.22
CA HIS A 36 18.60 2.97 11.68
C HIS A 36 18.40 2.51 13.15
N PRO A 37 17.34 1.72 13.43
CA PRO A 37 16.86 1.54 14.80
C PRO A 37 17.87 0.79 15.71
N LYS A 38 18.69 1.59 16.41
CA LYS A 38 19.69 1.31 17.47
C LYS A 38 19.17 0.93 18.85
N GLY A 39 17.99 1.44 19.18
CA GLY A 39 17.45 1.47 20.55
C GLY A 39 16.01 1.96 20.61
N PHE A 40 15.43 1.97 21.81
CA PHE A 40 13.99 2.17 22.02
C PHE A 40 13.41 3.38 21.25
N TRP A 41 14.02 4.56 21.38
CA TRP A 41 13.56 5.77 20.71
C TRP A 41 13.64 5.71 19.18
N SER A 42 14.67 5.06 18.63
CA SER A 42 14.81 4.88 17.20
C SER A 42 13.83 3.83 16.63
N ILE A 43 13.37 2.88 17.46
CA ILE A 43 12.27 1.96 17.12
C ILE A 43 10.94 2.73 17.09
N ILE A 44 10.70 3.63 18.04
CA ILE A 44 9.51 4.50 18.00
C ILE A 44 9.53 5.36 16.73
N LEU A 45 10.67 5.99 16.40
CA LEU A 45 10.82 6.75 15.17
C LEU A 45 10.59 5.90 13.92
N PHE A 46 11.10 4.67 13.90
CA PHE A 46 10.84 3.70 12.83
C PHE A 46 9.34 3.44 12.66
N LEU A 47 8.61 3.15 13.74
CA LEU A 47 7.18 2.85 13.70
C LEU A 47 6.37 4.05 13.20
N ILE A 48 6.72 5.26 13.64
CA ILE A 48 6.07 6.49 13.17
C ILE A 48 6.32 6.72 11.68
N LEU A 49 7.57 6.60 11.23
CA LEU A 49 7.92 6.75 9.81
C LEU A 49 7.24 5.67 8.95
N TRP A 50 7.23 4.43 9.42
CA TRP A 50 6.62 3.32 8.71
C TRP A 50 5.10 3.50 8.57
N GLY A 51 4.43 3.92 9.65
CA GLY A 51 3.02 4.24 9.63
C GLY A 51 2.69 5.44 8.73
N ALA A 52 3.45 6.52 8.82
CA ALA A 52 3.23 7.73 8.01
C ALA A 52 3.44 7.46 6.51
N ILE A 53 4.55 6.82 6.14
CA ILE A 53 4.84 6.46 4.74
C ILE A 53 3.81 5.45 4.24
N GLY A 54 3.45 4.45 5.04
CA GLY A 54 2.41 3.48 4.70
C GLY A 54 1.05 4.13 4.43
N TRP A 55 0.67 5.12 5.25
CA TRP A 55 -0.57 5.87 5.06
C TRP A 55 -0.56 6.71 3.78
N ILE A 56 0.52 7.43 3.49
CA ILE A 56 0.67 8.21 2.26
C ILE A 56 0.54 7.30 1.04
N ILE A 57 1.24 6.16 1.05
CA ILE A 57 1.16 5.20 -0.04
C ILE A 57 -0.28 4.70 -0.22
N HIS A 58 -0.99 4.39 0.87
CA HIS A 58 -2.38 3.97 0.79
C HIS A 58 -3.27 5.01 0.09
N GLN A 59 -3.11 6.30 0.41
CA GLN A 59 -3.83 7.38 -0.25
C GLN A 59 -3.52 7.46 -1.75
N ILE A 60 -2.24 7.30 -2.14
CA ILE A 60 -1.82 7.30 -3.55
C ILE A 60 -2.46 6.13 -4.31
N VAL A 61 -2.43 4.91 -3.75
CA VAL A 61 -3.05 3.73 -4.37
C VAL A 61 -4.55 3.92 -4.52
N PHE A 62 -5.22 4.45 -3.50
CA PHE A 62 -6.65 4.73 -3.54
C PHE A 62 -6.99 5.76 -4.63
N LEU A 63 -6.22 6.85 -4.72
CA LEU A 63 -6.37 7.86 -5.77
C LEU A 63 -6.18 7.26 -7.17
N LEU A 64 -5.15 6.45 -7.38
CA LEU A 64 -4.92 5.76 -8.65
C LEU A 64 -6.07 4.82 -9.00
N PHE A 65 -6.55 4.05 -8.02
CA PHE A 65 -7.69 3.15 -8.22
C PHE A 65 -8.94 3.92 -8.65
N VAL A 66 -9.29 5.01 -7.95
CA VAL A 66 -10.42 5.87 -8.31
C VAL A 66 -10.23 6.49 -9.68
N PHE A 67 -9.03 7.00 -9.98
CA PHE A 67 -8.74 7.63 -11.27
C PHE A 67 -8.87 6.67 -12.45
N PHE A 68 -8.31 5.45 -12.33
CA PHE A 68 -8.37 4.44 -13.40
C PHE A 68 -9.72 3.74 -13.53
N ASN A 69 -10.57 3.76 -12.49
CA ASN A 69 -11.91 3.20 -12.54
C ASN A 69 -13.00 4.28 -12.67
N LYS A 70 -12.61 5.54 -12.89
CA LYS A 70 -13.54 6.67 -13.06
C LYS A 70 -14.54 6.44 -14.20
N ASP A 71 -14.15 5.72 -15.25
CA ASP A 71 -15.00 5.48 -16.42
C ASP A 71 -15.91 4.24 -16.26
N LYS A 72 -15.77 3.50 -15.15
CA LYS A 72 -16.56 2.30 -14.82
C LYS A 72 -17.67 2.57 -13.78
N TYR A 73 -17.75 3.78 -13.25
CA TYR A 73 -18.78 4.26 -12.30
C TYR A 73 -19.31 5.63 -12.71
#